data_AF-W4RGB8-F1
#
_entry.id   AF-W4RGB8-F1
#
_cell.length_a   1.000
_cell.length_b   1.000
_cell.length_c   1.000
_cell.angle_alpha   90.00
_cell.angle_beta   90.00
_cell.angle_gamma   90.00
#
_symmetry.space_group_name_H-M   'P 1'
#
loop_
_entity.id
_entity.type
_entity.pdbx_description
1 polymer ?
#
loop_
_entity_poly.entity_id
_entity_poly.type
_entity_poly.pdbx_seq_one_letter_code
_entity_poly.pdbx_strand_id
1 'polypeptide(L)'
;MEKVDIFKDIAERTGGDIYLGVVGAVRTGKSTFIKKFMELVVLPNINNEAERARALDELPQSAAGKTIMTTEPKFVPNQAASVHVDDGLDVNIRLVDCVGYTVPGAKGYEDENGPRMINTPWYEEPIPFHEAAEIGTRKVIQEHSTLGVVITTDGTIGEIPRQDYIEAEERVIEELKEVASRSLW
;
A
#
# COMPACT_ATOMS: atom_id res chain seq x y z
N MET A 1 3.55 -26.27 -9.97
CA MET A 1 3.33 -25.22 -8.96
C MET A 1 3.12 -23.89 -9.69
N GLU A 2 1.88 -23.48 -9.93
CA GLU A 2 0.92 -22.93 -8.91
C GLU A 2 0.94 -21.39 -8.91
N LYS A 3 0.75 -20.73 -10.08
CA LYS A 3 0.43 -19.28 -10.10
C LYS A 3 -1.07 -19.02 -10.07
N VAL A 4 -1.85 -19.90 -10.72
CA VAL A 4 -3.31 -19.83 -10.77
C VAL A 4 -3.92 -20.24 -9.43
N ASP A 5 -3.32 -21.22 -8.74
CA ASP A 5 -3.85 -21.73 -7.47
C ASP A 5 -3.82 -20.69 -6.33
N ILE A 6 -2.82 -19.80 -6.25
CA ILE A 6 -2.76 -18.84 -5.14
C ILE A 6 -3.91 -17.82 -5.21
N PHE A 7 -4.19 -17.26 -6.39
CA PHE A 7 -5.30 -16.32 -6.54
C PHE A 7 -6.65 -17.00 -6.37
N LYS A 8 -6.76 -18.25 -6.84
CA LYS A 8 -7.93 -19.10 -6.64
C LYS A 8 -8.17 -19.39 -5.16
N ASP A 9 -7.17 -19.88 -4.45
CA ASP A 9 -7.23 -20.17 -3.02
C ASP A 9 -7.58 -18.92 -2.19
N ILE A 10 -6.97 -17.77 -2.52
CA ILE A 10 -7.29 -16.50 -1.84
C ILE A 10 -8.74 -16.12 -2.13
N ALA A 11 -9.17 -16.15 -3.38
CA ALA A 11 -10.53 -15.78 -3.76
C ALA A 11 -11.60 -16.68 -3.14
N GLU A 12 -11.37 -17.99 -3.11
CA GLU A 12 -12.28 -18.95 -2.46
C GLU A 12 -12.42 -18.67 -0.96
N ARG A 13 -11.35 -18.24 -0.30
CA ARG A 13 -11.34 -17.90 1.14
C ARG A 13 -11.89 -16.51 1.44
N THR A 14 -11.73 -15.55 0.53
CA THR A 14 -12.14 -14.15 0.72
C THR A 14 -13.49 -13.83 0.07
N GLY A 15 -14.15 -14.81 -0.55
CA GLY A 15 -15.42 -14.61 -1.25
C GLY A 15 -15.28 -13.82 -2.55
N GLY A 16 -14.10 -13.87 -3.18
CA GLY A 16 -13.79 -13.19 -4.44
C GLY A 16 -13.17 -11.80 -4.26
N ASP A 17 -13.17 -11.22 -3.07
CA ASP A 17 -12.62 -9.88 -2.84
C ASP A 17 -11.18 -9.92 -2.34
N ILE A 18 -10.25 -9.33 -3.09
CA ILE A 18 -8.81 -9.30 -2.78
C ILE A 18 -8.37 -7.85 -2.56
N TYR A 19 -8.20 -7.49 -1.28
CA TYR A 19 -7.68 -6.19 -0.84
C TYR A 19 -6.22 -6.34 -0.42
N LEU A 20 -5.29 -5.77 -1.20
CA LEU A 20 -3.86 -5.82 -0.91
C LEU A 20 -3.42 -4.55 -0.16
N GLY A 21 -3.10 -4.69 1.11
CA GLY A 21 -2.45 -3.65 1.91
C GLY A 21 -0.95 -3.65 1.65
N VAL A 22 -0.44 -2.67 0.91
CA VAL A 22 0.99 -2.57 0.61
C VAL A 22 1.64 -1.66 1.65
N VAL A 23 2.50 -2.22 2.49
CA VAL A 23 3.08 -1.55 3.66
C VAL A 23 4.60 -1.64 3.71
N GLY A 24 5.21 -0.83 4.57
CA GLY A 24 6.67 -0.68 4.67
C GLY A 24 7.06 0.77 4.89
N ALA A 25 8.34 1.02 5.11
CA ALA A 25 8.85 2.36 5.35
C ALA A 25 8.65 3.30 4.14
N VAL A 26 8.70 4.62 4.37
CA VAL A 26 8.71 5.62 3.29
C VAL A 26 9.90 5.36 2.36
N ARG A 27 9.75 5.63 1.06
CA ARG A 27 10.83 5.47 0.05
C ARG A 27 11.33 4.02 -0.18
N THR A 28 10.65 2.98 0.31
CA THR A 28 10.99 1.58 -0.02
C THR A 28 10.48 1.10 -1.39
N GLY A 29 9.68 1.91 -2.09
CA GLY A 29 9.15 1.56 -3.41
C GLY A 29 7.70 1.04 -3.43
N LYS A 30 6.94 1.21 -2.35
CA LYS A 30 5.51 0.81 -2.25
C LYS A 30 4.66 1.24 -3.46
N SER A 31 4.65 2.54 -3.77
CA SER A 31 3.90 3.07 -4.91
C SER A 31 4.40 2.52 -6.25
N THR A 32 5.69 2.22 -6.39
CA THR A 32 6.25 1.56 -7.59
C THR A 32 5.75 0.13 -7.73
N PHE A 33 5.71 -0.63 -6.62
CA PHE A 33 5.12 -1.96 -6.60
C PHE A 33 3.65 -1.93 -7.01
N ILE A 34 2.85 -1.04 -6.43
CA ILE A 34 1.42 -0.89 -6.76
C ILE A 34 1.22 -0.57 -8.24
N LYS A 35 1.97 0.43 -8.75
CA LYS A 35 1.92 0.79 -10.17
C LYS A 35 2.23 -0.41 -11.07
N LYS A 36 3.30 -1.14 -10.77
CA LYS A 36 3.71 -2.31 -11.58
C LYS A 36 2.71 -3.46 -11.47
N PHE A 37 2.16 -3.71 -10.29
CA PHE A 37 1.14 -4.72 -10.09
C PHE A 37 -0.12 -4.38 -10.91
N MET A 38 -0.56 -3.12 -10.87
CA MET A 38 -1.68 -2.66 -11.68
C MET A 38 -1.40 -2.79 -13.19
N GLU A 39 -0.24 -2.33 -13.66
CA GLU A 39 0.14 -2.39 -15.08
C GLU A 39 0.25 -3.82 -15.63
N LEU A 40 0.77 -4.75 -14.82
CA LEU A 40 1.09 -6.10 -15.28
C LEU A 40 0.01 -7.13 -15.00
N VAL A 41 -0.80 -6.93 -13.95
CA VAL A 41 -1.77 -7.92 -13.46
C VAL A 41 -3.20 -7.42 -13.60
N VAL A 42 -3.51 -6.20 -13.15
CA VAL A 42 -4.91 -5.76 -13.07
C VAL A 42 -5.39 -5.18 -14.40
N LEU A 43 -4.72 -4.13 -14.89
CA LEU A 43 -5.13 -3.40 -16.10
C LEU A 43 -5.26 -4.28 -17.35
N PRO A 44 -4.40 -5.29 -17.61
CA PRO A 44 -4.57 -6.19 -18.76
C PRO A 44 -5.88 -6.98 -18.76
N ASN A 45 -6.48 -7.18 -17.59
CA ASN A 45 -7.69 -7.99 -17.43
C ASN A 45 -8.98 -7.16 -17.37
N ILE A 46 -8.90 -5.82 -17.46
CA ILE A 46 -10.08 -4.96 -17.54
C ILE A 46 -10.52 -4.84 -19.00
N ASN A 47 -11.64 -5.47 -19.34
CA ASN A 47 -12.19 -5.49 -20.72
C ASN A 47 -12.81 -4.16 -21.14
N ASN A 48 -13.37 -3.40 -20.19
CA ASN A 48 -13.99 -2.10 -20.48
C ASN A 48 -12.92 -1.01 -20.61
N GLU A 49 -12.77 -0.43 -21.81
CA GLU A 49 -11.74 0.59 -22.06
C GLU A 49 -11.89 1.85 -21.18
N ALA A 50 -13.13 2.29 -20.90
CA ALA A 50 -13.37 3.47 -20.07
C ALA A 50 -13.05 3.21 -18.60
N GLU A 51 -13.31 2.00 -18.10
CA GLU A 51 -12.90 1.57 -16.76
C GLU A 51 -11.37 1.44 -16.66
N ARG A 52 -10.75 0.84 -17.68
CA ARG A 52 -9.29 0.69 -17.76
C ARG A 52 -8.58 2.04 -17.78
N ALA A 53 -9.09 3.01 -18.53
CA ALA A 53 -8.57 4.38 -18.56
C ALA A 53 -8.68 5.06 -17.19
N ARG A 54 -9.82 4.93 -16.50
CA ARG A 54 -10.00 5.47 -15.14
C ARG A 54 -9.03 4.84 -14.14
N ALA A 55 -8.90 3.51 -14.14
CA ALA A 55 -7.98 2.81 -13.27
C ALA A 55 -6.51 3.19 -13.54
N LEU A 56 -6.16 3.50 -14.79
CA LEU A 56 -4.84 3.99 -15.18
C LEU A 56 -4.57 5.41 -14.62
N ASP A 57 -5.55 6.31 -14.72
CA ASP A 57 -5.44 7.69 -14.19
C ASP A 57 -5.34 7.70 -12.65
N GLU A 58 -5.90 6.70 -11.99
CA GLU A 58 -5.86 6.55 -10.54
C GLU A 58 -4.53 6.01 -10.00
N LEU A 59 -3.65 5.50 -10.87
CA LEU A 59 -2.36 4.95 -10.45
C LEU A 59 -1.54 5.97 -9.67
N PRO A 60 -0.77 5.52 -8.67
CA PRO A 60 0.12 6.41 -7.95
C PRO A 60 1.16 6.97 -8.93
N GLN A 61 1.24 8.30 -8.96
CA GLN A 61 2.26 8.98 -9.75
C GLN A 61 3.61 8.76 -9.09
N SER A 62 4.52 8.10 -9.80
CA SER A 62 5.89 7.91 -9.33
C SER A 62 6.62 9.25 -9.37
N ALA A 63 6.60 9.99 -8.26
CA ALA A 63 7.33 11.24 -8.17
C ALA A 63 8.85 10.93 -8.10
N ALA A 64 9.62 11.51 -9.04
CA ALA A 64 11.08 11.53 -8.97
C ALA A 64 11.61 12.42 -7.81
N GLY A 65 10.73 13.15 -7.14
CA GLY A 65 11.07 14.02 -6.01
C GLY A 65 11.36 13.23 -4.73
N LYS A 66 12.17 13.83 -3.84
CA LYS A 66 12.53 13.27 -2.52
C LYS A 66 11.42 13.46 -1.49
N THR A 67 10.49 14.37 -1.75
CA THR A 67 9.39 14.76 -0.86
C THR A 67 8.30 13.69 -0.86
N ILE A 68 7.87 13.30 0.34
CA ILE A 68 6.72 12.42 0.51
C ILE A 68 5.44 13.18 0.10
N MET A 69 4.77 12.69 -0.92
CA MET A 69 3.53 13.29 -1.45
C MET A 69 2.28 12.66 -0.85
N THR A 70 2.35 11.38 -0.47
CA THR A 70 1.23 10.63 0.10
C THR A 70 1.04 11.05 1.55
N THR A 71 -0.09 11.67 1.85
CA THR A 71 -0.50 12.08 3.20
C THR A 71 -1.61 11.20 3.77
N GLU A 72 -2.33 10.48 2.92
CA GLU A 72 -3.45 9.63 3.29
C GLU A 72 -3.41 8.31 2.51
N PRO A 73 -3.90 7.20 3.09
CA PRO A 73 -4.06 5.95 2.35
C PRO A 73 -4.93 6.13 1.11
N LYS A 74 -4.44 5.65 -0.04
CA LYS A 74 -5.19 5.73 -1.30
C LYS A 74 -5.49 4.32 -1.81
N PHE A 75 -6.77 4.07 -2.06
CA PHE A 75 -7.18 2.85 -2.76
C PHE A 75 -6.97 3.00 -4.28
N VAL A 76 -6.42 1.96 -4.91
CA VAL A 76 -6.12 1.92 -6.34
C VAL A 76 -6.49 0.53 -6.89
N PRO A 77 -7.45 0.41 -7.83
CA PRO A 77 -8.32 1.49 -8.29
C PRO A 77 -9.33 1.92 -7.21
N ASN A 78 -9.98 3.07 -7.39
CA ASN A 78 -10.96 3.57 -6.44
C ASN A 78 -12.21 2.69 -6.41
N GLN A 79 -12.58 2.07 -7.53
CA GLN A 79 -13.53 0.95 -7.55
C GLN A 79 -12.76 -0.33 -7.74
N ALA A 80 -13.13 -1.41 -7.06
CA ALA A 80 -12.45 -2.69 -7.22
C ALA A 80 -12.59 -3.15 -8.68
N ALA A 81 -11.47 -3.54 -9.29
CA ALA A 81 -11.45 -4.01 -10.66
C ALA A 81 -11.71 -5.52 -10.67
N SER A 82 -12.71 -5.95 -11.44
CA SER A 82 -12.98 -7.37 -11.62
C SER A 82 -11.96 -7.95 -12.61
N VAL A 83 -11.30 -9.03 -12.20
CA VAL A 83 -10.28 -9.75 -12.95
C VAL A 83 -10.74 -11.20 -13.08
N HIS A 84 -10.82 -11.68 -14.31
CA HIS A 84 -11.12 -13.08 -14.59
C HIS A 84 -9.86 -13.92 -14.39
N VAL A 85 -9.90 -14.91 -13.49
CA VAL A 85 -8.72 -15.74 -13.14
C VAL A 85 -8.81 -17.13 -13.78
N ASP A 86 -10.00 -17.73 -13.77
CA ASP A 86 -10.28 -19.05 -14.33
C ASP A 86 -11.78 -19.23 -14.57
N ASP A 87 -12.18 -20.29 -15.26
CA ASP A 87 -13.58 -20.59 -15.58
C ASP A 87 -14.45 -20.61 -14.30
N GLY A 88 -15.36 -19.65 -14.20
CA GLY A 88 -16.28 -19.50 -13.07
C GLY A 88 -15.70 -18.81 -11.84
N LEU A 89 -14.48 -18.24 -11.92
CA LEU A 89 -13.86 -17.45 -10.85
C LEU A 89 -13.48 -16.05 -11.33
N ASP A 90 -14.27 -15.07 -10.90
CA ASP A 90 -13.96 -13.65 -11.00
C ASP A 90 -13.53 -13.11 -9.64
N VAL A 91 -12.45 -12.33 -9.61
CA VAL A 91 -11.91 -11.74 -8.39
C VAL A 91 -11.93 -10.22 -8.47
N ASN A 92 -12.35 -9.55 -7.41
CA ASN A 92 -12.33 -8.10 -7.31
C ASN A 92 -11.04 -7.67 -6.63
N ILE A 93 -10.17 -6.96 -7.36
CA ILE A 93 -8.87 -6.55 -6.85
C ILE A 93 -8.86 -5.06 -6.51
N ARG A 94 -8.34 -4.73 -5.34
CA ARG A 94 -8.06 -3.35 -4.93
C ARG A 94 -6.80 -3.31 -4.07
N LEU A 95 -5.91 -2.36 -4.33
CA LEU A 95 -4.70 -2.14 -3.55
C LEU A 95 -4.85 -0.90 -2.69
N VAL A 96 -4.15 -0.86 -1.56
CA VAL A 96 -4.07 0.33 -0.70
C VAL A 96 -2.62 0.79 -0.62
N ASP A 97 -2.35 2.00 -1.11
CA ASP A 97 -1.06 2.68 -0.94
C ASP A 97 -1.05 3.41 0.40
N CYS A 98 -0.24 2.94 1.35
CA CYS A 98 -0.01 3.65 2.59
C CYS A 98 1.19 4.61 2.47
N VAL A 99 1.19 5.66 3.28
CA VAL A 99 2.34 6.57 3.41
C VAL A 99 3.61 5.77 3.77
N GLY A 100 3.47 4.88 4.76
CA GLY A 100 4.55 4.10 5.35
C GLY A 100 5.24 4.81 6.50
N TYR A 101 6.01 4.04 7.26
CA TYR A 101 6.71 4.52 8.45
C TYR A 101 7.86 5.44 8.07
N THR A 102 8.00 6.55 8.79
CA THR A 102 9.08 7.52 8.59
C THR A 102 10.43 6.90 8.96
N VAL A 103 11.48 7.33 8.27
CA VAL A 103 12.87 6.95 8.55
C VAL A 103 13.74 8.21 8.62
N PRO A 104 14.83 8.24 9.40
CA PRO A 104 15.64 9.43 9.62
C PRO A 104 16.13 10.13 8.34
N GLY A 105 16.47 9.36 7.29
CA GLY A 105 16.93 9.90 6.00
C GLY A 105 15.84 10.40 5.05
N ALA A 106 14.56 10.26 5.38
CA ALA A 106 13.48 10.71 4.50
C ALA A 106 13.23 12.22 4.62
N LYS A 107 12.75 12.85 3.54
CA LYS A 107 12.46 14.29 3.50
C LYS A 107 10.97 14.54 3.26
N GLY A 108 10.44 15.62 3.82
CA GLY A 108 9.07 16.07 3.57
C GLY A 108 8.06 15.83 4.68
N TYR A 109 8.49 15.33 5.85
CA TYR A 109 7.69 15.26 7.08
C TYR A 109 7.98 16.41 8.07
N GLU A 110 8.99 17.24 7.78
CA GLU A 110 9.33 18.48 8.50
C GLU A 110 9.33 19.65 7.50
N ASP A 111 8.92 20.83 7.96
CA ASP A 111 9.03 22.12 7.27
C ASP A 111 9.91 23.09 8.07
N GLU A 112 10.06 24.34 7.60
CA GLU A 112 10.91 25.36 8.24
C GLU A 112 10.50 25.70 9.69
N ASN A 113 9.27 25.35 10.10
CA ASN A 113 8.71 25.66 11.41
C ASN A 113 8.57 24.42 12.33
N GLY A 114 9.04 23.24 11.91
CA GLY A 114 8.98 22.00 12.68
C GLY A 114 8.25 20.87 11.95
N PRO A 115 7.59 19.94 12.66
CA PRO A 115 6.86 18.85 12.03
C PRO A 115 5.75 19.37 11.12
N ARG A 116 5.69 18.86 9.89
CA ARG A 116 4.63 19.21 8.94
C ARG A 116 3.29 18.72 9.49
N MET A 117 2.35 19.63 9.72
CA MET A 117 1.02 19.29 10.21
C MET A 117 0.08 18.96 9.05
N ILE A 118 -0.74 17.91 9.18
CA ILE A 118 -1.72 17.52 8.16
C ILE A 118 -3.10 17.28 8.79
N ASN A 119 -4.15 17.66 8.06
CA ASN A 119 -5.50 17.25 8.39
C ASN A 119 -5.68 15.80 8.01
N THR A 120 -6.43 15.05 8.82
CA THR A 120 -6.78 13.67 8.53
C THR A 120 -8.27 13.48 8.80
N PRO A 121 -8.94 12.48 8.19
CA PRO A 121 -10.34 12.19 8.49
C PRO A 121 -10.54 11.59 9.90
N TRP A 122 -9.48 11.32 10.64
CA TRP A 122 -9.51 10.61 11.92
C TRP A 122 -9.49 11.54 13.14
N TYR A 123 -9.08 12.79 12.95
CA TYR A 123 -8.92 13.79 14.00
C TYR A 123 -9.50 15.13 13.55
N GLU A 124 -10.11 15.88 14.48
CA GLU A 124 -10.65 17.22 14.21
C GLU A 124 -9.53 18.27 14.08
N GLU A 125 -8.44 18.11 14.82
CA GLU A 125 -7.28 19.00 14.76
C GLU A 125 -6.18 18.41 13.85
N PRO A 126 -5.40 19.25 13.15
CA PRO A 126 -4.24 18.80 12.40
C PRO A 126 -3.25 18.08 13.33
N ILE A 127 -2.72 16.96 12.87
CA ILE A 127 -1.70 16.18 13.60
C ILE A 127 -0.37 16.17 12.82
N PRO A 128 0.77 15.89 13.48
CA PRO A 128 2.04 15.75 12.79
C PRO A 128 2.00 14.66 11.71
N PHE A 129 2.69 14.90 10.59
CA PHE A 129 2.75 13.97 9.46
C PHE A 129 3.19 12.55 9.85
N HIS A 130 4.19 12.44 10.73
CA HIS A 130 4.70 11.14 11.18
C HIS A 130 3.61 10.33 11.89
N GLU A 131 2.80 10.99 12.72
CA GLU A 131 1.71 10.37 13.47
C GLU A 131 0.58 9.95 12.52
N ALA A 132 0.18 10.82 11.60
CA ALA A 132 -0.82 10.48 10.59
C ALA A 132 -0.40 9.30 9.70
N ALA A 133 0.88 9.25 9.30
CA ALA A 133 1.43 8.17 8.50
C ALA A 133 1.37 6.83 9.25
N GLU A 134 1.69 6.85 10.55
CA GLU A 134 1.63 5.67 11.40
C GLU A 134 0.19 5.17 11.57
N ILE A 135 -0.73 6.08 11.94
CA ILE A 135 -2.15 5.74 12.16
C ILE A 135 -2.79 5.21 10.88
N GLY A 136 -2.52 5.86 9.74
CA GLY A 136 -3.01 5.42 8.44
C GLY A 136 -2.48 4.03 8.08
N THR A 137 -1.18 3.79 8.28
CA THR A 137 -0.58 2.48 7.98
C THR A 137 -1.17 1.38 8.86
N ARG A 138 -1.33 1.62 10.16
CA ARG A 138 -1.93 0.66 11.09
C ARG A 138 -3.37 0.31 10.73
N LYS A 139 -4.20 1.31 10.40
CA LYS A 139 -5.59 1.09 9.96
C LYS A 139 -5.68 0.26 8.69
N VAL A 140 -4.82 0.52 7.71
CA VAL A 140 -4.78 -0.28 6.47
C VAL A 140 -4.49 -1.75 6.76
N ILE A 141 -3.52 -2.02 7.63
CA ILE A 141 -3.15 -3.39 8.03
C ILE A 141 -4.29 -4.07 8.78
N GLN A 142 -4.94 -3.36 9.71
CA GLN A 142 -5.92 -3.96 10.64
C GLN A 142 -7.33 -4.10 10.05
N GLU A 143 -7.77 -3.16 9.23
CA GLU A 143 -9.20 -2.99 8.92
C GLU A 143 -9.51 -3.12 7.41
N HIS A 144 -8.52 -3.02 6.53
CA HIS A 144 -8.76 -2.79 5.10
C HIS A 144 -7.95 -3.68 4.14
N SER A 145 -7.37 -4.77 4.64
CA SER A 145 -6.55 -5.68 3.83
C SER A 145 -6.95 -7.13 4.07
N THR A 146 -7.16 -7.90 3.00
CA THR A 146 -7.24 -9.37 3.06
C THR A 146 -5.86 -10.00 2.93
N LEU A 147 -4.93 -9.31 2.26
CA LEU A 147 -3.53 -9.70 2.14
C LEU A 147 -2.61 -8.52 2.45
N GLY A 148 -1.71 -8.69 3.43
CA GLY A 148 -0.65 -7.72 3.71
C GLY A 148 0.61 -8.02 2.88
N VAL A 149 1.12 -7.02 2.17
CA VAL A 149 2.37 -7.10 1.40
C VAL A 149 3.38 -6.11 1.96
N VAL A 150 4.49 -6.61 2.48
CA VAL A 150 5.58 -5.77 3.01
C VAL A 150 6.64 -5.53 1.95
N ILE A 151 6.98 -4.26 1.74
CA ILE A 151 8.07 -3.84 0.86
C ILE A 151 9.24 -3.36 1.72
N THR A 152 10.33 -4.11 1.67
CA THR A 152 11.60 -3.81 2.33
C THR A 152 12.67 -3.40 1.31
N THR A 153 13.80 -2.90 1.79
CA THR A 153 14.94 -2.52 0.94
C THR A 153 16.27 -2.90 1.58
N ASP A 154 17.21 -3.40 0.78
CA ASP A 154 18.59 -3.60 1.21
C ASP A 154 19.43 -2.29 1.17
N GLY A 155 18.79 -1.14 0.87
CA GLY A 155 19.43 0.17 0.76
C GLY A 155 20.10 0.43 -0.58
N THR A 156 19.97 -0.47 -1.56
CA THR A 156 20.51 -0.28 -2.93
C THR A 156 19.70 0.70 -3.77
N ILE A 157 18.48 1.04 -3.33
CA ILE A 157 17.57 1.96 -4.02
C ILE A 157 17.42 3.27 -3.26
N GLY A 158 17.35 4.39 -4.00
CA GLY A 158 17.22 5.71 -3.39
C GLY A 158 18.54 6.24 -2.82
N GLU A 159 18.44 7.11 -1.81
CA GLU A 159 19.60 7.79 -1.20
C GLU A 159 19.69 7.54 0.32
N ILE A 160 18.75 6.79 0.88
CA ILE A 160 18.66 6.53 2.31
C ILE A 160 19.47 5.26 2.60
N PRO A 161 20.41 5.29 3.56
CA PRO A 161 21.23 4.12 3.87
C PRO A 161 20.39 3.01 4.48
N ARG A 162 20.84 1.74 4.31
CA ARG A 162 20.13 0.56 4.83
C ARG A 162 19.78 0.67 6.31
N GLN A 163 20.69 1.22 7.12
CA GLN A 163 20.57 1.32 8.57
C GLN A 163 19.32 2.09 9.00
N ASP A 164 18.94 3.13 8.26
CA ASP A 164 17.77 3.96 8.55
C ASP A 164 16.45 3.21 8.39
N TYR A 165 16.44 2.11 7.63
CA TYR A 165 15.23 1.32 7.37
C TYR A 165 14.97 0.23 8.41
N ILE A 166 15.98 -0.19 9.17
CA ILE A 166 15.93 -1.40 9.99
C ILE A 166 14.80 -1.30 11.03
N GLU A 167 14.79 -0.24 11.83
CA GLU A 167 13.80 -0.05 12.90
C GLU A 167 12.38 0.03 12.34
N ALA A 168 12.18 0.78 11.25
CA ALA A 168 10.88 0.90 10.61
C ALA A 168 10.38 -0.44 10.03
N GLU A 169 11.26 -1.25 9.45
CA GLU A 169 10.91 -2.58 8.93
C GLU A 169 10.60 -3.57 10.05
N GLU A 170 11.41 -3.61 11.12
CA GLU A 170 11.15 -4.45 12.30
C GLU A 170 9.76 -4.15 12.88
N ARG A 171 9.45 -2.86 13.04
CA ARG A 171 8.16 -2.40 13.53
C ARG A 171 7.00 -2.82 12.63
N VAL A 172 7.11 -2.65 11.31
CA VAL A 172 6.07 -3.09 10.36
C VAL A 172 5.81 -4.59 10.49
N ILE A 173 6.87 -5.38 10.60
CA ILE A 173 6.77 -6.84 10.72
C ILE A 173 6.13 -7.25 12.04
N GLU A 174 6.47 -6.60 13.15
CA GLU A 174 5.84 -6.83 14.44
C GLU A 174 4.35 -6.52 14.40
N GLU A 175 3.95 -5.36 13.87
CA GLU A 175 2.54 -4.99 13.75
C GLU A 175 1.75 -6.00 12.88
N LEU A 176 2.34 -6.47 11.78
CA LEU A 176 1.71 -7.52 10.95
C LEU A 176 1.57 -8.85 11.66
N LYS A 177 2.58 -9.26 12.45
CA LYS A 177 2.50 -10.48 13.26
C LYS A 177 1.42 -10.36 14.33
N GLU A 178 1.27 -9.20 14.96
CA GLU A 178 0.20 -8.96 15.92
C GLU A 178 -1.18 -9.10 15.27
N VAL A 179 -1.37 -8.50 14.10
CA VAL A 179 -2.65 -8.62 13.36
C VAL A 179 -2.90 -10.06 12.95
N ALA A 180 -1.91 -10.74 12.37
CA ALA A 180 -2.03 -12.15 12.01
C ALA A 180 -2.35 -13.05 13.22
N SER A 181 -1.84 -12.73 14.41
CA SER A 181 -2.13 -13.49 15.63
C SER A 181 -3.54 -13.26 16.20
N ARG A 182 -4.16 -12.13 15.88
CA ARG A 182 -5.52 -11.75 16.32
C ARG A 182 -6.59 -12.11 15.30
N SER A 183 -6.21 -12.15 14.02
CA SER A 183 -7.06 -12.63 12.94
C SER A 183 -7.20 -14.14 13.06
N LEU A 184 -8.26 -14.57 13.73
CA LEU A 184 -8.77 -15.94 13.71
C LEU A 184 -9.20 -16.28 12.26
N TRP A 185 -8.24 -16.57 11.39
CA TRP A 185 -8.45 -17.36 10.19
C TRP A 185 -8.29 -18.84 10.55
#